data_AF-A0A4Y2EMS8-F1
#
_entry.id   AF-A0A4Y2EMS8-F1
#
_cell.length_a   1.000
_cell.length_b   1.000
_cell.length_c   1.000
_cell.angle_alpha   90.00
_cell.angle_beta   90.00
_cell.angle_gamma   90.00
#
_symmetry.space_group_name_H-M   'P 1'
#
loop_
_entity.id
_entity.type
_entity.pdbx_description
1 polymer ?
#
loop_
_entity_poly.entity_id
_entity_poly.type
_entity_poly.pdbx_seq_one_letter_code
_entity_poly.pdbx_strand_id
1 'polypeptide(L)'
;MKQFVKALPKDGECFKYLCHQFPGLSEAKLKEDVFVGPDKRKMMKDENFETKMETNGRKAWESFKLSFTSFLGNKKNPNYESIVEEMIKNFQILGCSMSLKVHFLNSQMDYFS
;
A
#
# COMPACT_ATOMS: atom_id res chain seq x y z
N MET A 1 -0.75 1.48 -5.30
CA MET A 1 0.49 1.88 -4.61
C MET A 1 0.78 3.36 -4.66
N LYS A 2 0.94 4.05 -5.81
CA LYS A 2 1.34 5.48 -5.92
C LYS A 2 0.41 6.54 -5.23
N GLN A 3 -0.49 6.12 -4.36
CA GLN A 3 -1.50 6.99 -3.76
C GLN A 3 -1.69 6.69 -2.27
N PHE A 4 -1.02 5.66 -1.73
CA PHE A 4 -1.14 5.31 -0.32
C PHE A 4 -0.49 6.39 0.54
N VAL A 5 0.80 6.70 0.28
CA VAL A 5 1.50 7.77 1.01
C VAL A 5 0.88 9.12 0.70
N LYS A 6 0.27 9.30 -0.48
CA LYS A 6 -0.47 10.51 -0.85
C LYS A 6 -1.71 10.73 0.02
N ALA A 7 -2.42 9.68 0.41
CA ALA A 7 -3.60 9.76 1.27
C ALA A 7 -3.27 9.88 2.76
N LEU A 8 -2.03 9.58 3.19
CA LEU A 8 -1.63 9.74 4.58
C LEU A 8 -1.57 11.22 5.01
N PRO A 9 -1.92 11.54 6.28
CA PRO A 9 -1.72 12.86 6.86
C PRO A 9 -0.25 13.31 6.77
N LYS A 10 0.01 14.50 6.20
CA LYS A 10 1.37 15.00 5.96
C LYS A 10 2.09 15.43 7.23
N ASP A 11 1.34 15.88 8.22
CA ASP A 11 1.88 16.28 9.52
C ASP A 11 1.90 15.13 10.54
N GLY A 12 1.38 13.96 10.14
CA GLY A 12 1.26 12.78 10.98
C GLY A 12 2.59 12.06 11.24
N GLU A 13 2.64 11.28 12.32
CA GLU A 13 3.83 10.53 12.73
C GLU A 13 4.34 9.59 11.63
N CYS A 14 3.44 8.94 10.90
CA CYS A 14 3.79 8.05 9.80
C CYS A 14 4.60 8.75 8.70
N PHE A 15 4.22 9.98 8.32
CA PHE A 15 4.93 10.71 7.26
C PHE A 15 6.29 11.19 7.75
N LYS A 16 6.37 11.69 9.00
CA LYS A 16 7.65 12.03 9.64
C LYS A 16 8.58 10.82 9.73
N TYR A 17 8.03 9.64 10.02
CA TYR A 17 8.81 8.40 10.04
C TYR A 17 9.37 8.05 8.66
N LEU A 18 8.58 8.20 7.58
CA LEU A 18 9.04 8.00 6.21
C LEU A 18 10.20 8.93 5.84
N CYS A 19 10.12 10.21 6.21
CA CYS A 19 11.21 11.16 5.99
C CYS A 19 12.52 10.69 6.64
N HIS A 20 12.46 10.15 7.86
CA HIS A 20 13.64 9.60 8.55
C HIS A 20 14.14 8.30 7.92
N GLN A 21 13.25 7.41 7.47
CA GLN A 21 13.63 6.14 6.85
C GLN A 21 14.23 6.27 5.46
N PHE A 22 13.90 7.35 4.75
CA PHE A 22 14.32 7.60 3.38
C PHE A 22 14.97 8.98 3.25
N PRO A 23 16.12 9.25 3.91
CA PRO A 23 16.76 10.57 3.89
C PRO A 23 17.26 10.98 2.49
N GLY A 24 17.41 10.01 1.57
CA GLY A 24 17.76 10.27 0.17
C GLY A 24 16.57 10.65 -0.73
N LEU A 25 15.33 10.56 -0.23
CA LEU A 25 14.14 11.00 -0.95
C LEU A 25 13.73 12.38 -0.47
N SER A 26 13.39 13.27 -1.41
CA SER A 26 12.80 14.56 -1.05
C SER A 26 11.38 14.37 -0.53
N GLU A 27 10.94 15.29 0.32
CA GLU A 27 9.56 15.29 0.83
C GLU A 27 8.53 15.29 -0.31
N ALA A 28 8.80 16.01 -1.41
CA ALA A 28 7.96 16.00 -2.59
C ALA A 28 7.84 14.60 -3.23
N LYS A 29 8.94 13.84 -3.31
CA LYS A 29 8.91 12.45 -3.80
C LYS A 29 8.13 11.55 -2.87
N LEU A 30 8.25 11.74 -1.55
CA LEU A 30 7.47 11.00 -0.56
C LEU A 30 5.96 11.33 -0.68
N LYS A 31 5.60 12.61 -0.78
CA LYS A 31 4.20 13.07 -0.93
C LYS A 31 3.53 12.53 -2.19
N GLU A 32 4.28 12.46 -3.29
CA GLU A 32 3.82 11.90 -4.56
C GLU A 32 4.02 10.38 -4.67
N ASP A 33 4.41 9.72 -3.57
CA ASP A 33 4.54 8.26 -3.48
C ASP A 33 5.49 7.70 -4.57
N VAL A 34 6.58 8.44 -4.81
CA VAL A 34 7.59 8.15 -5.82
C VAL A 34 8.67 7.28 -5.20
N PHE A 35 8.38 5.99 -5.10
CA PHE A 35 9.30 4.97 -4.61
C PHE A 35 9.78 4.05 -5.73
N VAL A 36 11.08 3.73 -5.71
CA VAL A 36 11.65 2.69 -6.58
C VAL A 36 11.50 1.30 -5.96
N GLY A 37 11.86 0.25 -6.70
CA GLY A 37 11.74 -1.14 -6.25
C GLY A 37 12.39 -1.42 -4.89
N PRO A 38 13.68 -1.02 -4.67
CA PRO A 38 14.34 -1.14 -3.38
C PRO A 38 13.59 -0.47 -2.23
N ASP A 39 13.08 0.75 -2.42
CA ASP A 39 12.39 1.50 -1.37
C ASP A 39 11.11 0.78 -0.94
N LYS A 40 10.33 0.29 -1.91
CA LYS A 40 9.12 -0.50 -1.64
C LYS A 40 9.44 -1.77 -0.87
N ARG A 41 10.51 -2.48 -1.25
CA ARG A 41 10.95 -3.69 -0.53
C ARG A 41 11.38 -3.37 0.90
N LYS A 42 12.05 -2.24 1.13
CA LYS A 42 12.42 -1.78 2.47
C LYS A 42 11.16 -1.50 3.30
N MET A 43 10.23 -0.73 2.75
CA MET A 43 8.97 -0.37 3.42
C MET A 43 8.10 -1.60 3.76
N MET A 44 8.02 -2.58 2.86
CA MET A 44 7.25 -3.82 3.09
C MET A 44 7.81 -4.71 4.20
N LYS A 45 9.11 -4.57 4.52
CA LYS A 45 9.79 -5.32 5.59
C LYS A 45 9.86 -4.55 6.92
N ASP A 46 9.47 -3.28 6.92
CA ASP A 46 9.58 -2.42 8.08
C ASP A 46 8.34 -2.59 8.96
N GLU A 47 8.43 -3.42 9.99
CA GLU A 47 7.35 -3.68 10.93
C GLU A 47 7.02 -2.43 11.78
N ASN A 48 7.99 -1.57 12.02
CA ASN A 48 7.78 -0.35 12.80
C ASN A 48 6.92 0.65 12.04
N PHE A 49 6.93 0.62 10.70
CA PHE A 49 6.15 1.51 9.87
C PHE A 49 4.64 1.45 10.20
N GLU A 50 4.10 0.26 10.44
CA GLU A 50 2.69 0.06 10.76
C GLU A 50 2.29 0.69 12.09
N THR A 51 3.21 0.66 13.05
CA THR A 51 3.00 1.21 14.39
C THR A 51 2.84 2.72 14.36
N LYS A 52 3.39 3.39 13.34
CA LYS A 52 3.32 4.84 13.15
C LYS A 52 2.06 5.31 12.42
N MET A 53 1.25 4.39 11.90
CA MET A 53 0.01 4.70 11.21
C MET A 53 -1.17 4.81 12.17
N GLU A 54 -2.08 5.72 11.84
CA GLU A 54 -3.43 5.76 12.39
C GLU A 54 -4.23 4.52 11.96
N THR A 55 -5.33 4.23 12.67
CA THR A 55 -6.12 3.01 12.50
C THR A 55 -6.52 2.71 11.05
N ASN A 56 -7.04 3.70 10.33
CA ASN A 56 -7.47 3.49 8.93
C ASN A 56 -6.28 3.29 7.99
N GLY A 57 -5.20 4.05 8.19
CA GLY A 57 -3.96 3.89 7.44
C GLY A 57 -3.35 2.50 7.65
N ARG A 58 -3.34 2.02 8.90
CA ARG A 58 -2.84 0.70 9.26
C ARG A 58 -3.65 -0.42 8.61
N LYS A 59 -4.98 -0.38 8.70
CA LYS A 59 -5.85 -1.39 8.06
C LYS A 59 -5.62 -1.46 6.54
N ALA A 60 -5.55 -0.31 5.89
CA ALA A 60 -5.26 -0.24 4.46
C ALA A 60 -3.87 -0.82 4.13
N TRP A 61 -2.85 -0.52 4.95
CA TRP A 61 -1.50 -1.06 4.76
C TRP A 61 -1.41 -2.57 4.99
N GLU A 62 -2.06 -3.10 6.02
CA GLU A 62 -2.12 -4.54 6.32
C GLU A 62 -2.79 -5.31 5.17
N SER A 63 -3.94 -4.85 4.69
CA SER A 63 -4.61 -5.45 3.52
C SER A 63 -3.75 -5.35 2.26
N PHE A 64 -3.01 -4.25 2.08
CA PHE A 64 -2.09 -4.11 0.97
C PHE A 64 -0.93 -5.12 1.05
N LYS A 65 -0.32 -5.30 2.22
CA LYS A 65 0.72 -6.32 2.42
C LYS A 65 0.20 -7.71 2.13
N LEU A 66 -1.00 -8.05 2.64
CA LEU A 66 -1.63 -9.35 2.44
C LEU A 66 -1.94 -9.63 0.96
N SER A 67 -2.45 -8.63 0.24
CA SER A 67 -2.69 -8.72 -1.21
C SER A 67 -1.38 -8.95 -1.97
N PHE A 68 -0.33 -8.20 -1.62
CA PHE A 68 0.98 -8.31 -2.26
C PHE A 68 1.65 -9.67 -2.03
N THR A 69 1.60 -10.21 -0.80
CA THR A 69 2.16 -11.53 -0.49
C THR A 69 1.36 -12.66 -1.13
N SER A 70 0.03 -12.50 -1.23
CA SER A 70 -0.84 -13.47 -1.91
C SER A 70 -0.61 -13.51 -3.42
N PHE A 71 -0.19 -12.39 -4.03
CA PHE A 71 0.13 -12.31 -5.45
C PHE A 71 1.52 -12.88 -5.81
N LEU A 72 2.50 -12.75 -4.91
CA LEU A 72 3.89 -13.13 -5.19
C LEU A 72 4.18 -14.64 -5.10
N GLY A 73 3.19 -15.46 -4.71
CA GLY A 73 3.34 -16.90 -4.57
C GLY A 73 2.95 -17.67 -5.83
N ASN A 74 3.65 -18.79 -6.11
CA ASN A 74 3.32 -19.71 -7.22
C ASN A 74 1.96 -20.43 -7.03
N LYS A 75 1.22 -20.16 -5.96
CA LYS A 75 -0.12 -20.70 -5.69
C LYS A 75 -1.08 -19.54 -5.45
N LYS A 76 -2.13 -19.45 -6.27
CA LYS A 76 -3.25 -18.53 -6.08
C LYS A 76 -3.91 -18.86 -4.73
N ASN A 77 -3.96 -17.90 -3.82
CA ASN A 77 -4.71 -18.05 -2.58
C ASN A 77 -6.20 -18.20 -2.95
N PRO A 78 -6.92 -19.24 -2.46
CA PRO A 78 -8.35 -19.40 -2.76
C PRO A 78 -9.18 -18.18 -2.38
N ASN A 79 -8.72 -17.40 -1.39
CA ASN A 79 -9.41 -16.21 -0.90
C ASN A 79 -8.90 -14.90 -1.55
N TYR A 80 -8.11 -14.98 -2.62
CA TYR A 80 -7.48 -13.82 -3.24
C TYR A 80 -8.47 -12.70 -3.61
N GLU A 81 -9.68 -13.05 -4.07
CA GLU A 81 -10.73 -12.09 -4.43
C GLU A 81 -11.19 -11.28 -3.24
N SER A 82 -11.54 -11.96 -2.14
CA SER A 82 -11.92 -11.29 -0.90
C SER A 82 -10.81 -10.39 -0.34
N ILE A 83 -9.54 -10.80 -0.49
CA ILE A 83 -8.39 -10.00 -0.05
C ILE A 83 -8.25 -8.72 -0.87
N VAL A 84 -8.43 -8.81 -2.20
CA VAL A 84 -8.37 -7.64 -3.09
C VAL A 84 -9.55 -6.70 -2.84
N GLU A 85 -10.76 -7.23 -2.67
CA GLU A 85 -11.94 -6.43 -2.33
C GLU A 85 -11.77 -5.69 -0.99
N GLU A 86 -11.29 -6.37 0.04
CA GLU A 86 -11.05 -5.78 1.35
C GLU A 86 -9.99 -4.68 1.26
N MET A 87 -8.90 -4.92 0.53
CA MET A 87 -7.89 -3.90 0.26
C MET A 87 -8.52 -2.68 -0.43
N ILE A 88 -9.34 -2.87 -1.45
CA ILE A 88 -10.02 -1.77 -2.17
C ILE A 88 -10.90 -0.96 -1.21
N LYS A 89 -11.72 -1.63 -0.38
CA LYS A 89 -12.58 -0.98 0.61
C LYS A 89 -11.78 -0.14 1.60
N ASN A 90 -10.69 -0.70 2.14
CA ASN A 90 -9.84 0.02 3.09
C ASN A 90 -9.12 1.22 2.44
N PHE A 91 -8.74 1.12 1.17
CA PHE A 91 -8.17 2.24 0.42
C PHE A 91 -9.20 3.35 0.17
N GLN A 92 -10.44 3.01 -0.16
CA GLN A 92 -11.53 3.98 -0.31
C GLN A 92 -11.81 4.72 1.01
N ILE A 93 -11.86 4.01 2.14
CA ILE A 93 -12.02 4.60 3.48
C ILE A 93 -10.88 5.58 3.80
N LEU A 94 -9.65 5.24 3.41
CA LEU A 94 -8.49 6.11 3.57
C LEU A 94 -8.50 7.34 2.63
N GLY A 95 -9.41 7.38 1.65
CA GLY A 95 -9.45 8.43 0.62
C GLY A 95 -8.41 8.26 -0.49
N CYS A 96 -7.81 7.07 -0.62
CA CYS A 96 -6.98 6.74 -1.77
C CYS A 96 -7.88 6.61 -3.00
N SER A 97 -7.60 7.38 -4.06
CA SER A 97 -8.18 7.05 -5.37
C SER A 97 -7.63 5.68 -5.83
N MET A 98 -8.46 4.88 -6.49
CA MET A 98 -7.95 3.67 -7.14
C MET A 98 -7.21 4.06 -8.41
N SER A 99 -5.95 3.66 -8.53
CA SER A 99 -5.25 3.82 -9.79
C SER A 99 -5.73 2.78 -10.80
N LEU A 100 -5.60 3.08 -12.10
CA LEU A 100 -5.95 2.17 -13.19
C LEU A 100 -5.32 0.77 -13.05
N LYS A 101 -4.18 0.65 -12.33
CA LYS A 101 -3.53 -0.64 -12.04
C LYS A 101 -4.22 -1.46 -10.96
N VAL A 102 -4.91 -0.84 -10.01
CA VAL A 102 -5.75 -1.54 -9.03
C VAL A 102 -7.02 -2.03 -9.70
N HIS A 103 -7.63 -1.21 -10.56
CA HIS A 103 -8.72 -1.66 -11.44
C HIS A 103 -8.28 -2.79 -12.36
N PHE A 104 -7.09 -2.71 -12.94
CA PHE A 104 -6.53 -3.79 -13.77
C PHE A 104 -6.27 -5.07 -12.96
N LEU A 105 -5.74 -4.97 -11.73
CA LEU A 105 -5.61 -6.12 -10.83
C LEU A 105 -6.97 -6.76 -10.54
N ASN A 106 -8.01 -5.95 -10.32
CA ASN A 106 -9.39 -6.41 -10.12
C ASN A 106 -9.97 -7.06 -11.40
N SER A 107 -9.80 -6.43 -12.57
CA SER A 107 -10.30 -6.96 -13.86
C SER A 107 -9.54 -8.19 -14.37
N GLN A 108 -8.26 -8.34 -14.01
CA GLN A 108 -7.52 -9.56 -14.33
C GLN A 108 -7.93 -10.75 -13.45
N MET A 109 -8.63 -10.52 -12.34
CA MET A 109 -9.15 -11.62 -11.52
C MET A 109 -10.14 -12.50 -12.29
N ASP A 110 -11.00 -11.89 -13.10
CA ASP A 110 -11.97 -12.59 -13.96
C ASP A 110 -11.28 -13.43 -15.05
N TYR A 111 -10.05 -13.08 -15.42
CA TYR A 111 -9.30 -13.75 -16.50
C TYR A 111 -8.49 -14.97 -16.02
N PHE A 112 -8.27 -15.10 -14.71
CA PHE A 112 -7.53 -16.21 -14.09
C PHE A 112 -8.45 -17.17 -13.30
N SER A 113 -9.75 -17.11 -13.54
CA SER A 113 -10.74 -18.07 -13.03
C SER A 113 -10.93 -19.23 -14.00
#